data_AF-A0A7Y4RAR9-F1
#
_entry.id   AF-A0A7Y4RAR9-F1
#
_cell.length_a   1.000
_cell.length_b   1.000
_cell.length_c   1.000
_cell.angle_alpha   90.00
_cell.angle_beta   90.00
_cell.angle_gamma   90.00
#
_symmetry.space_group_name_H-M   'P 1'
#
loop_
_entity.id
_entity.type
_entity.pdbx_description
1 polymer ?
#
loop_
_entity_poly.entity_id
_entity_poly.type
_entity_poly.pdbx_seq_one_letter_code
_entity_poly.pdbx_strand_id
1 'polypeptide(L)'
;MNHRQIGIWLGAVLVISLISRWRVYQSRADRCNLDGNRIEPVRRVDLVRDGETVQSFCCIRCAGDWPDVPADAYWRVHDEITGEPLDASNACFVESRVVTVPSRRDRIHVFKNWADALGHCTQYEGHRIPNPFDPAAAQSNDPGSPK
;
A
#
# COMPACT_ATOMS: atom_id res chain seq x y z
N MET A 1 7.71 -48.83 -19.59
CA MET A 1 7.08 -47.66 -18.96
C MET A 1 5.85 -47.30 -19.77
N ASN A 2 4.66 -47.44 -19.20
CA ASN A 2 3.41 -47.43 -19.98
C ASN A 2 3.04 -46.00 -20.38
N HIS A 3 2.47 -45.80 -21.58
CA HIS A 3 2.03 -44.48 -22.05
C HIS A 3 1.09 -43.76 -21.07
N ARG A 4 0.30 -44.50 -20.27
CA ARG A 4 -0.50 -43.94 -19.15
C ARG A 4 0.33 -43.28 -18.06
N GLN A 5 1.50 -43.84 -17.71
CA GLN A 5 2.38 -43.24 -16.70
C GLN A 5 3.03 -41.95 -17.24
N ILE A 6 3.40 -41.93 -18.52
CA ILE A 6 3.99 -40.75 -19.17
C ILE A 6 2.99 -39.58 -19.18
N GLY A 7 1.71 -39.84 -19.50
CA GLY A 7 0.66 -38.82 -19.46
C GLY A 7 0.42 -38.22 -18.06
N ILE A 8 0.43 -39.06 -17.02
CA ILE A 8 0.29 -38.61 -15.63
C ILE A 8 1.47 -37.72 -15.22
N TRP A 9 2.70 -38.13 -15.55
CA TRP A 9 3.90 -37.34 -15.25
C TRP A 9 3.90 -35.98 -15.96
N LEU A 10 3.55 -35.94 -17.26
CA LEU A 10 3.45 -34.69 -18.01
C LEU A 10 2.38 -33.76 -17.45
N GLY A 11 1.21 -34.30 -17.09
CA GLY A 11 0.13 -33.52 -16.46
C GLY A 11 0.55 -32.92 -15.11
N ALA A 12 1.21 -33.72 -14.26
CA ALA A 12 1.69 -33.26 -12.96
C ALA A 12 2.73 -32.14 -13.08
N VAL A 13 3.70 -32.28 -13.99
CA VAL A 13 4.70 -31.23 -14.25
C VAL A 13 4.05 -29.94 -14.73
N LEU A 14 3.05 -30.03 -15.61
CA LEU A 14 2.35 -28.86 -16.14
C LEU A 14 1.54 -28.13 -15.05
N VAL A 15 0.84 -28.87 -14.19
CA VAL A 15 0.12 -28.30 -13.03
C VAL A 15 1.09 -27.61 -12.05
N ILE A 16 2.21 -28.25 -11.72
CA ILE A 16 3.24 -27.67 -10.83
C ILE A 16 3.84 -26.39 -11.44
N SER A 17 4.07 -26.38 -12.76
CA SER A 17 4.57 -25.20 -13.48
C SER A 17 3.58 -24.03 -13.43
N LEU A 18 2.28 -24.30 -13.61
CA LEU A 18 1.24 -23.28 -13.51
C LEU A 18 1.12 -22.71 -12.09
N ILE A 19 1.14 -23.56 -11.06
CA ILE A 19 1.07 -23.14 -9.65
C ILE A 19 2.31 -22.30 -9.27
N SER A 20 3.50 -22.71 -9.70
CA SER A 20 4.73 -21.97 -9.40
C SER A 20 4.75 -20.60 -10.08
N ARG A 21 4.33 -20.52 -11.34
CA ARG A 21 4.19 -19.25 -12.07
C ARG A 21 3.16 -18.32 -11.42
N TRP A 22 2.05 -18.87 -10.93
CA TRP A 22 1.05 -18.09 -10.21
C TRP A 22 1.59 -17.51 -8.90
N ARG A 23 2.34 -18.30 -8.11
CA ARG A 23 3.01 -17.80 -6.90
C ARG A 23 4.04 -16.70 -7.21
N VAL A 24 4.83 -16.85 -8.27
CA VAL A 24 5.80 -15.82 -8.69
C VAL A 24 5.08 -14.53 -9.10
N TYR A 25 3.95 -14.64 -9.78
CA TYR A 25 3.14 -13.48 -10.16
C TYR A 25 2.59 -12.73 -8.93
N GLN A 26 2.07 -13.46 -7.93
CA GLN A 26 1.66 -12.86 -6.65
C GLN A 26 2.85 -12.18 -5.94
N SER A 27 4.03 -12.80 -5.92
CA SER A 27 5.20 -12.23 -5.25
C SER A 27 5.74 -10.94 -5.91
N ARG A 28 5.42 -10.69 -7.19
CA ARG A 28 5.71 -9.40 -7.84
C ARG A 28 4.70 -8.32 -7.48
N ALA A 29 3.46 -8.69 -7.19
CA ALA A 29 2.43 -7.79 -6.65
C ALA A 29 2.69 -7.38 -5.19
N ASP A 30 3.72 -7.95 -4.55
CA ASP A 30 4.14 -7.66 -3.18
C ASP A 30 5.39 -6.75 -3.13
N ARG A 31 5.77 -6.10 -4.22
CA ARG A 31 6.90 -5.15 -4.23
C ARG A 31 6.45 -3.76 -4.60
N CYS A 32 6.99 -2.78 -3.88
CA CYS A 32 6.73 -1.37 -4.10
C CYS A 32 7.19 -0.93 -5.49
N ASN A 33 6.32 -0.25 -6.22
CA ASN A 33 6.61 0.26 -7.55
C ASN A 33 7.64 1.40 -7.56
N LEU A 34 7.82 2.10 -6.44
CA LEU A 34 8.82 3.17 -6.33
C LEU A 34 10.21 2.66 -5.94
N ASP A 35 10.32 1.83 -4.89
CA ASP A 35 11.62 1.48 -4.29
C ASP A 35 11.94 -0.04 -4.28
N GLY A 36 11.03 -0.89 -4.79
CA GLY A 36 11.22 -2.34 -4.88
C GLY A 36 11.17 -3.10 -3.54
N ASN A 37 10.93 -2.41 -2.41
CA ASN A 37 10.80 -3.05 -1.10
C ASN A 37 9.56 -3.94 -1.03
N ARG A 38 9.61 -4.93 -0.14
CA ARG A 38 8.45 -5.80 0.12
C ARG A 38 7.33 -4.98 0.74
N ILE A 39 6.13 -5.13 0.20
CA ILE A 39 4.90 -4.53 0.72
C ILE A 39 4.36 -5.43 1.83
N GLU A 40 4.12 -4.84 2.98
CA GLU A 40 3.34 -5.49 4.02
C GLU A 40 1.85 -5.19 3.82
N PRO A 41 0.95 -6.18 3.89
CA PRO A 41 -0.46 -5.98 3.54
C PRO A 41 -1.14 -4.82 4.29
N VAL A 42 -0.86 -4.64 5.58
CA VAL A 42 -1.47 -3.59 6.41
C VAL A 42 -0.93 -2.18 6.13
N ARG A 43 0.18 -2.07 5.40
CA ARG A 43 0.83 -0.80 5.01
C ARG A 43 0.73 -0.51 3.52
N ARG A 44 0.08 -1.42 2.79
CA ARG A 44 -0.09 -1.33 1.34
C ARG A 44 -0.87 -0.08 0.98
N VAL A 45 -0.38 0.62 -0.03
CA VAL A 45 -1.08 1.75 -0.64
C VAL A 45 -1.18 1.47 -2.13
N ASP A 46 -2.39 1.41 -2.63
CA ASP A 46 -2.68 1.11 -4.03
C ASP A 46 -3.21 2.35 -4.74
N LEU A 47 -2.67 2.63 -5.92
CA LEU A 47 -3.32 3.51 -6.89
C LEU A 47 -4.30 2.67 -7.68
N VAL A 48 -5.58 3.04 -7.66
CA VAL A 48 -6.66 2.27 -8.27
C VAL A 48 -7.31 3.10 -9.37
N ARG A 49 -7.56 2.47 -10.52
CA ARG A 49 -8.27 3.05 -11.67
C ARG A 49 -9.26 2.01 -12.20
N ASP A 50 -10.49 2.42 -12.46
CA ASP A 50 -11.56 1.52 -12.94
C ASP A 50 -11.76 0.26 -12.08
N GLY A 51 -11.48 0.36 -10.78
CA GLY A 51 -11.55 -0.75 -9.81
C GLY A 51 -10.32 -1.66 -9.77
N GLU A 52 -9.36 -1.48 -10.68
CA GLU A 52 -8.12 -2.25 -10.76
C GLU A 52 -6.93 -1.51 -10.14
N THR A 53 -6.07 -2.24 -9.43
CA THR A 53 -4.81 -1.69 -8.90
C THR A 53 -3.81 -1.51 -10.04
N VAL A 54 -3.44 -0.26 -10.33
CA VAL A 54 -2.46 0.08 -11.36
C VAL A 54 -1.04 0.18 -10.81
N GLN A 55 -0.88 0.61 -9.55
CA GLN A 55 0.40 0.70 -8.86
C GLN A 55 0.22 0.36 -7.38
N SER A 56 1.25 -0.18 -6.75
CA SER A 56 1.28 -0.56 -5.34
C SER A 56 2.55 -0.05 -4.65
N PHE A 57 2.39 0.48 -3.46
CA PHE A 57 3.46 1.10 -2.68
C PHE A 57 3.53 0.49 -1.29
N CYS A 58 4.74 0.45 -0.74
CA CYS A 58 4.98 -0.09 0.60
C CYS A 58 4.53 0.85 1.72
N CYS A 59 4.29 2.14 1.42
CA CYS A 59 3.93 3.14 2.40
C CYS A 59 3.33 4.41 1.77
N ILE A 60 2.77 5.28 2.61
CA ILE A 60 2.11 6.53 2.20
C ILE A 60 3.10 7.48 1.53
N ARG A 61 4.31 7.61 2.06
CA ARG A 61 5.35 8.46 1.49
C ARG A 61 5.75 8.03 0.07
N CYS A 62 5.91 6.72 -0.17
CA CYS A 62 6.21 6.22 -1.52
C CYS A 62 5.07 6.49 -2.52
N ALA A 63 3.83 6.36 -2.08
CA ALA A 63 2.67 6.71 -2.91
C ALA A 63 2.61 8.22 -3.20
N GLY A 64 2.87 9.07 -2.19
CA GLY A 64 2.89 10.53 -2.36
C GLY A 64 4.03 11.05 -3.24
N ASP A 65 5.16 10.35 -3.28
CA ASP A 65 6.29 10.67 -4.16
C ASP A 65 6.06 10.21 -5.62
N TRP A 66 4.96 9.51 -5.92
CA TRP A 66 4.69 8.97 -7.25
C TRP A 66 4.25 10.08 -8.22
N PRO A 67 4.95 10.32 -9.34
CA PRO A 67 4.67 11.46 -10.22
C PRO A 67 3.47 11.22 -11.15
N ASP A 68 3.19 9.96 -11.51
CA ASP A 68 2.27 9.60 -12.58
C ASP A 68 0.93 9.13 -12.02
N VAL A 69 0.13 10.08 -11.52
CA VAL A 69 -1.21 9.84 -10.98
C VAL A 69 -2.26 10.26 -12.02
N PRO A 70 -3.02 9.32 -12.62
CA PRO A 70 -4.13 9.65 -13.52
C PRO A 70 -5.24 10.42 -12.79
N ALA A 71 -5.89 11.36 -13.47
CA ALA A 71 -6.94 12.21 -12.87
C ALA A 71 -8.21 11.43 -12.44
N ASP A 72 -8.44 10.27 -13.02
CA ASP A 72 -9.55 9.36 -12.73
C ASP A 72 -9.18 8.25 -11.74
N ALA A 73 -7.94 8.23 -11.24
CA ALA A 73 -7.48 7.28 -10.26
C ALA A 73 -7.72 7.78 -8.83
N TYR A 74 -7.80 6.85 -7.88
CA TYR A 74 -7.92 7.15 -6.46
C TYR A 74 -6.97 6.28 -5.64
N TRP A 75 -6.68 6.72 -4.42
CA TRP A 75 -5.79 6.02 -3.51
C TRP A 75 -6.58 5.11 -2.58
N ARG A 76 -6.19 3.84 -2.54
CA ARG A 76 -6.67 2.84 -1.60
C ARG A 76 -5.59 2.58 -0.56
N VAL A 77 -5.95 2.73 0.70
CA VAL A 77 -5.10 2.50 1.88
C VAL A 77 -5.69 1.37 2.71
N HIS A 78 -5.03 0.95 3.78
CA HIS A 78 -5.52 -0.12 4.65
C HIS A 78 -5.60 0.36 6.09
N ASP A 79 -6.67 -0.04 6.79
CA ASP A 79 -6.80 0.19 8.22
C ASP A 79 -5.70 -0.56 8.98
N GLU A 80 -5.00 0.14 9.87
CA GLU A 80 -3.84 -0.43 10.57
C GLU A 80 -4.20 -1.53 11.56
N ILE A 81 -5.42 -1.53 12.09
CA ILE A 81 -5.89 -2.52 13.07
C ILE A 81 -6.40 -3.78 12.37
N THR A 82 -7.28 -3.60 11.39
CA THR A 82 -8.01 -4.71 10.74
C THR A 82 -7.38 -5.16 9.43
N GLY A 83 -6.57 -4.30 8.79
CA GLY A 83 -6.06 -4.51 7.43
C GLY A 83 -7.12 -4.34 6.34
N GLU A 84 -8.33 -3.88 6.67
CA GLU A 84 -9.41 -3.67 5.70
C GLU A 84 -9.03 -2.56 4.70
N PRO A 85 -9.25 -2.75 3.39
CA PRO A 85 -9.01 -1.69 2.42
C PRO A 85 -10.00 -0.54 2.59
N LEU A 86 -9.50 0.68 2.50
CA LEU A 86 -10.24 1.93 2.62
C LEU A 86 -9.93 2.83 1.43
N ASP A 87 -10.91 3.62 0.99
CA ASP A 87 -10.63 4.79 0.16
C ASP A 87 -9.92 5.84 1.03
N ALA A 88 -8.80 6.38 0.55
CA ALA A 88 -8.01 7.37 1.28
C ALA A 88 -8.81 8.62 1.64
N SER A 89 -9.81 9.01 0.83
CA SER A 89 -10.69 10.15 1.12
C SER A 89 -11.54 9.96 2.39
N ASN A 90 -11.75 8.72 2.82
CA ASN A 90 -12.54 8.37 4.01
C ASN A 90 -11.68 7.91 5.18
N ALA A 91 -10.35 7.89 5.03
CA ALA A 91 -9.43 7.40 6.04
C ALA A 91 -8.99 8.51 7.02
N CYS A 92 -8.69 8.11 8.26
CA CYS A 92 -8.11 8.98 9.28
C CYS A 92 -6.59 8.81 9.30
N PHE A 93 -5.85 9.88 9.06
CA PHE A 93 -4.39 9.87 9.03
C PHE A 93 -3.81 10.52 10.29
N VAL A 94 -2.77 9.89 10.83
CA VAL A 94 -2.00 10.43 11.95
C VAL A 94 -0.51 10.20 11.71
N GLU A 95 0.33 11.08 12.20
CA GLU A 95 1.77 10.87 12.27
C GLU A 95 2.19 10.64 13.73
N SER A 96 3.01 9.63 13.98
CA SER A 96 3.49 9.30 15.34
C SER A 96 5.00 9.04 15.37
N ARG A 97 5.56 8.76 16.55
CA ARG A 97 6.97 8.36 16.65
C ARG A 97 7.24 6.94 16.15
N VAL A 98 6.20 6.13 15.97
CA VAL A 98 6.33 4.75 15.49
C VAL A 98 6.64 4.76 14.00
N VAL A 99 7.71 4.07 13.63
CA VAL A 99 8.10 3.92 12.23
C VAL A 99 7.35 2.73 11.64
N THR A 100 6.56 2.96 10.60
CA THR A 100 5.86 1.92 9.85
C THR A 100 6.84 1.25 8.89
N VAL A 101 7.43 2.00 7.95
CA VAL A 101 8.38 1.42 6.98
C VAL A 101 9.80 1.94 7.22
N PRO A 102 10.72 1.12 7.78
CA PRO A 102 12.06 1.56 8.16
C PRO A 102 12.88 2.15 7.01
N SER A 103 12.77 1.59 5.80
CA SER A 103 13.54 2.02 4.63
C SER A 103 13.20 3.46 4.18
N ARG A 104 11.96 3.90 4.42
CA ARG A 104 11.50 5.26 4.10
C ARG A 104 11.33 6.15 5.33
N ARG A 105 11.58 5.59 6.52
CA ARG A 105 11.25 6.20 7.82
C ARG A 105 9.84 6.78 7.81
N ASP A 106 8.91 6.02 7.24
CA ASP A 106 7.51 6.44 7.21
C ASP A 106 6.92 6.31 8.62
N ARG A 107 6.09 7.28 8.99
CA ARG A 107 5.50 7.45 10.33
C ARG A 107 4.00 7.73 10.26
N ILE A 108 3.45 7.65 9.05
CA ILE A 108 2.03 7.87 8.81
C ILE A 108 1.30 6.56 9.07
N HIS A 109 0.23 6.67 9.83
CA HIS A 109 -0.65 5.60 10.26
C HIS A 109 -2.06 5.90 9.75
N VAL A 110 -2.79 4.83 9.41
CA VAL A 110 -4.09 4.93 8.73
C VAL A 110 -5.14 4.17 9.52
N PHE A 111 -6.26 4.81 9.80
CA PHE A 111 -7.35 4.22 10.56
C PHE A 111 -8.68 4.44 9.86
N LYS A 112 -9.60 3.49 10.02
CA LYS A 112 -10.99 3.60 9.57
C LYS A 112 -11.78 4.66 10.33
N ASN A 113 -11.46 4.89 11.61
CA ASN A 113 -12.19 5.82 12.46
C ASN A 113 -11.27 6.64 13.38
N TRP A 114 -11.79 7.79 13.81
CA TRP A 114 -11.04 8.72 14.65
C TRP A 114 -10.83 8.24 16.09
N ALA A 115 -11.66 7.33 16.61
CA ALA A 115 -11.48 6.83 17.98
C ALA A 115 -10.19 6.03 18.09
N ASP A 116 -9.95 5.11 17.15
CA ASP A 116 -8.73 4.31 17.06
C ASP A 116 -7.51 5.18 16.78
N ALA A 117 -7.63 6.10 15.81
CA ALA A 117 -6.55 7.04 15.46
C ALA A 117 -6.10 7.90 16.64
N LEU A 118 -7.06 8.40 17.43
CA LEU A 118 -6.77 9.17 18.64
C LEU A 118 -6.14 8.33 19.74
N GLY A 119 -6.63 7.10 19.94
CA GLY A 119 -6.02 6.15 20.86
C GLY A 119 -4.54 5.92 20.54
N HIS A 120 -4.23 5.73 19.26
CA HIS A 120 -2.86 5.61 18.77
C HIS A 120 -2.04 6.87 19.04
N CYS A 121 -2.59 8.06 18.78
CA CYS A 121 -1.92 9.33 19.06
C CYS A 121 -1.57 9.47 20.55
N THR A 122 -2.51 9.15 21.44
CA THR A 122 -2.26 9.20 22.90
C THR A 122 -1.18 8.22 23.32
N GLN A 123 -1.17 7.02 22.76
CA GLN A 123 -0.21 5.98 23.12
C GLN A 123 1.21 6.26 22.58
N TYR A 124 1.33 6.83 21.39
CA TYR A 124 2.58 6.93 20.64
C TYR A 124 3.04 8.36 20.36
N GLU A 125 2.55 9.31 21.14
CA GLU A 125 2.86 10.74 21.01
C GLU A 125 2.63 11.25 19.58
N GLY A 126 1.51 10.82 18.99
CA GLY A 126 1.12 11.18 17.64
C GLY A 126 0.19 12.38 17.56
N HIS A 127 -0.06 12.83 16.35
CA HIS A 127 -1.01 13.89 16.06
C HIS A 127 -1.72 13.64 14.73
N ARG A 128 -2.89 14.26 14.57
CA ARG A 128 -3.67 14.18 13.33
C ARG A 128 -2.97 14.95 12.22
N ILE A 129 -3.00 14.39 11.01
CA ILE A 129 -2.53 15.06 9.81
C ILE A 129 -3.66 15.10 8.76
N PRO A 130 -3.66 16.09 7.84
CA PRO A 130 -4.58 16.04 6.70
C PRO A 130 -4.28 14.83 5.82
N ASN A 131 -5.24 14.48 4.95
CA ASN A 131 -5.02 13.44 3.95
C ASN A 131 -3.79 13.78 3.09
N PRO A 132 -2.72 12.96 3.12
CA PRO A 132 -1.48 13.25 2.37
C PRO A 132 -1.67 13.25 0.85
N PHE A 133 -2.77 12.69 0.35
CA PHE A 133 -3.10 12.66 -1.06
C PHE A 133 -4.00 13.81 -1.52
N ASP A 134 -4.44 14.69 -0.60
CA ASP A 134 -5.23 15.85 -0.98
C ASP A 134 -4.31 16.94 -1.55
N PRO A 135 -4.55 17.42 -2.80
CA PRO A 135 -3.73 18.47 -3.42
C PRO A 135 -3.67 19.79 -2.64
N ALA A 136 -4.68 20.06 -1.81
CA ALA A 136 -4.74 21.22 -0.94
C ALA A 136 -3.76 21.11 0.25
N ALA A 137 -3.50 19.89 0.75
CA ALA A 137 -2.57 19.66 1.86
C ALA A 137 -1.10 19.78 1.42
N ALA A 138 -0.79 19.52 0.15
CA ALA A 138 0.57 19.67 -0.40
C ALA A 138 1.06 21.13 -0.41
N GLN A 139 0.16 22.11 -0.48
CA GLN A 139 0.49 23.54 -0.59
C GLN A 139 0.75 24.22 0.77
N SER A 140 0.37 23.61 1.90
CA SER A 140 0.62 24.19 3.23
C SER A 140 2.01 23.89 3.79
N ASN A 141 2.77 23.03 3.14
CA ASN A 141 4.09 22.57 3.57
C ASN A 141 5.25 23.19 2.77
N ASP A 142 5.02 24.23 1.97
CA ASP A 142 6.09 24.98 1.30
C ASP A 142 6.68 26.03 2.27
N PRO A 143 7.91 25.85 2.80
CA PRO A 143 8.60 26.87 3.58
C PRO A 143 9.08 28.07 2.74
N GLY A 144 8.75 28.11 1.44
CA GLY A 144 9.25 29.08 0.47
C GLY A 144 8.31 30.21 0.05
N SER A 145 7.13 30.40 0.65
CA SER A 145 6.26 31.52 0.26
C SER A 145 6.81 32.87 0.77
N PRO A 146 7.25 33.80 -0.11
CA PRO A 146 7.73 35.11 0.33
C PRO A 146 6.54 35.92 0.86
N LYS A 147 6.71 36.50 2.05
CA LYS A 147 5.84 37.56 2.58
C LYS A 147 5.92 38.82 1.73
#